data_AF-A0A9W6T3U2-F1
#
_entry.id   AF-A0A9W6T3U2-F1
#
_cell.length_a   1.000
_cell.length_b   1.000
_cell.length_c   1.000
_cell.angle_alpha   90.00
_cell.angle_beta   90.00
_cell.angle_gamma   90.00
#
_symmetry.space_group_name_H-M   'P 1'
#
loop_
_entity.id
_entity.type
_entity.pdbx_description
1 polymer ?
#
loop_
_entity_poly.entity_id
_entity_poly.type
_entity_poly.pdbx_seq_one_letter_code
_entity_poly.pdbx_strand_id
1 'polypeptide(L)'
;MDYLGIERGTIRAKALEKLAQIAAKKAPANPEHLVDSVPETFKTLLSRTPGTDLSGKPIPHNELEILFALCESAGSIKNETQATVLLDRLSNYLAESSTQSFLSSRTFQLLRPTPWTFLTFNLTSAICKLAISFPRLYLRAEESFVYYLDSLNNGERNITKYFSIAGFLNGFIKNTKFLNLKFINIINEHLTKEYIVDLESVLGNLSEPLYYDLVSSFEETGFEFSSVYLLCSLQILYREYLKSLLSIDANTSISKHILLIKEKNPSEKLLLSESVFESLPSIAEFSLATINFVQTNPEGFVSATMSRKNNGFSIIANSLDCLLLCMETSTVDGEKLNEIVFSYLDEVEKYIDSHSKDVLEIANSDLLPFLFYTCAYLSMNDTAVGYRLHRVCPIVLTLPLINLDAVKEMAYAIAFSLQYLSQDEIVSTIYVLTNFQLRYNQLSLEILLKQS
;
A
#
# COMPACT_ATOMS: atom_id res chain seq x y z
N MET A 1 17.90 -11.46 -33.75
CA MET A 1 19.26 -11.12 -33.29
C MET A 1 19.07 -10.00 -32.31
N ASP A 2 18.97 -10.38 -31.04
CA ASP A 2 18.53 -9.52 -29.95
C ASP A 2 19.74 -8.85 -29.32
N TYR A 3 20.02 -7.63 -29.77
CA TYR A 3 20.83 -6.68 -29.00
C TYR A 3 19.86 -5.70 -28.33
N LEU A 4 19.17 -6.17 -27.28
CA LEU A 4 18.57 -5.29 -26.28
C LEU A 4 19.73 -4.64 -25.51
N GLY A 5 20.19 -3.52 -26.06
CA GLY A 5 21.24 -2.70 -25.47
C GLY A 5 20.83 -2.29 -24.06
N ILE A 6 21.69 -2.59 -23.10
CA ILE A 6 21.62 -2.06 -21.74
C ILE A 6 21.54 -0.53 -21.85
N GLU A 7 20.44 0.08 -21.42
CA GLU A 7 20.29 1.54 -21.40
C GLU A 7 21.50 2.15 -20.69
N ARG A 8 22.23 3.05 -21.36
CA ARG A 8 23.55 3.55 -20.94
C ARG A 8 23.57 4.23 -19.55
N GLY A 9 22.42 4.49 -18.92
CA GLY A 9 22.32 4.92 -17.52
C GLY A 9 22.44 3.80 -16.49
N THR A 10 22.23 2.55 -16.87
CA THR A 10 22.10 1.45 -15.91
C THR A 10 23.42 0.75 -15.59
N ILE A 11 24.43 0.76 -16.47
CA ILE A 11 25.72 0.08 -16.20
C ILE A 11 26.46 0.75 -15.05
N ARG A 12 26.56 2.09 -15.07
CA ARG A 12 27.23 2.86 -14.02
C ARG A 12 26.47 2.74 -12.70
N ALA A 13 25.15 2.91 -12.70
CA ALA A 13 24.32 2.75 -11.51
C ALA A 13 24.46 1.35 -10.90
N LYS A 14 24.36 0.28 -11.70
CA LYS A 14 24.55 -1.11 -11.23
C LYS A 14 25.96 -1.38 -10.73
N ALA A 15 26.99 -0.79 -11.36
CA ALA A 15 28.36 -0.91 -10.88
C ALA A 15 28.56 -0.20 -9.54
N LEU A 16 27.96 0.98 -9.35
CA LEU A 16 27.97 1.71 -8.09
C LEU A 16 27.22 0.93 -6.99
N GLU A 17 26.05 0.39 -7.30
CA GLU A 17 25.27 -0.46 -6.39
C GLU A 17 26.10 -1.66 -5.92
N LYS A 18 26.71 -2.39 -6.87
CA LYS A 18 27.55 -3.54 -6.53
C LYS A 18 28.77 -3.15 -5.70
N LEU A 19 29.40 -2.02 -6.02
CA LEU A 19 30.53 -1.48 -5.29
C LEU A 19 30.12 -1.08 -3.86
N ALA A 20 28.98 -0.41 -3.69
CA ALA A 20 28.44 -0.03 -2.39
C ALA A 20 28.11 -1.26 -1.54
N GLN A 21 27.46 -2.28 -2.11
CA GLN A 21 27.19 -3.54 -1.42
C GLN A 21 28.48 -4.27 -0.98
N ILE A 22 29.51 -4.32 -1.83
CA ILE A 22 30.79 -4.94 -1.47
C ILE A 22 31.49 -4.12 -0.38
N ALA A 23 31.46 -2.79 -0.47
CA ALA A 23 32.02 -1.89 0.53
C ALA A 23 31.28 -2.02 1.88
N ALA A 24 29.95 -2.15 1.86
CA ALA A 24 29.12 -2.37 3.05
C ALA A 24 29.39 -3.71 3.76
N LYS A 25 29.75 -4.76 3.01
CA LYS A 25 30.06 -6.08 3.58
C LYS A 25 31.44 -6.17 4.22
N LYS A 26 32.37 -5.28 3.85
CA LYS A 26 33.74 -5.30 4.39
C LYS A 26 33.71 -4.79 5.83
N ALA A 27 33.98 -5.68 6.79
CA ALA A 27 34.24 -5.27 8.15
C ALA A 27 35.64 -4.61 8.23
N PRO A 28 35.80 -3.54 9.03
CA PRO A 28 37.11 -2.92 9.26
C PRO A 28 38.04 -3.90 10.00
N ALA A 29 39.35 -3.78 9.77
CA ALA A 29 40.36 -4.66 10.37
C ALA A 29 40.54 -4.43 11.88
N ASN A 30 40.25 -3.23 12.38
CA ASN A 30 40.32 -2.86 13.81
C ASN A 30 39.10 -2.02 14.21
N PRO A 31 38.18 -2.56 15.05
CA PRO A 31 36.96 -1.86 15.48
C PRO A 31 37.18 -0.81 16.58
N GLU A 32 38.40 -0.68 17.14
CA GLU A 32 38.69 0.18 18.31
C GLU A 32 38.81 1.69 17.97
N HIS A 33 39.11 2.04 16.72
CA HIS A 33 39.20 3.43 16.26
C HIS A 33 38.04 3.77 15.31
N LEU A 34 37.14 4.67 15.72
CA LEU A 34 35.97 5.12 14.93
C LEU A 34 36.31 5.55 13.49
N VAL A 35 37.52 6.08 13.27
CA VAL A 35 38.01 6.53 11.94
C VAL A 35 38.38 5.35 11.04
N ASP A 36 38.83 4.22 11.59
CA ASP A 36 39.18 3.01 10.86
C ASP A 36 38.00 2.03 10.72
N SER A 37 36.90 2.30 11.44
CA SER A 37 35.71 1.46 11.49
C SER A 37 34.89 1.43 10.19
N VAL A 38 35.23 2.25 9.20
CA VAL A 38 34.52 2.36 7.91
C VAL A 38 35.49 2.11 6.75
N PRO A 39 35.21 1.19 5.83
CA PRO A 39 36.08 0.92 4.68
C PRO A 39 36.33 2.17 3.82
N GLU A 40 37.55 2.37 3.33
CA GLU A 40 37.95 3.55 2.55
C GLU A 40 37.09 3.77 1.29
N THR A 41 36.71 2.68 0.63
CA THR A 41 35.78 2.71 -0.50
C THR A 41 34.41 3.26 -0.10
N PHE A 42 33.92 2.94 1.10
CA PHE A 42 32.65 3.47 1.60
C PHE A 42 32.77 4.94 1.99
N LYS A 43 33.88 5.35 2.63
CA LYS A 43 34.18 6.77 2.89
C LYS A 43 34.21 7.59 1.60
N THR A 44 34.79 7.05 0.53
CA THR A 44 34.84 7.71 -0.79
C THR A 44 33.45 7.90 -1.40
N LEU A 45 32.52 6.97 -1.18
CA LEU A 45 31.13 7.14 -1.60
C LEU A 45 30.45 8.20 -0.75
N LEU A 46 30.61 8.15 0.58
CA LEU A 46 30.04 9.13 1.50
C LEU A 46 30.55 10.55 1.28
N SER A 47 31.81 10.73 0.86
CA SER A 47 32.37 12.06 0.58
C SER A 47 31.77 12.69 -0.69
N ARG A 48 31.16 11.88 -1.57
CA ARG A 48 30.47 12.34 -2.78
C ARG A 48 28.98 12.63 -2.54
N THR A 49 28.49 12.35 -1.34
CA THR A 49 27.15 12.71 -0.85
C THR A 49 27.36 13.53 0.42
N PRO A 50 27.65 14.84 0.32
CA PRO A 50 28.13 15.63 1.45
C PRO A 50 27.12 15.71 2.59
N GLY A 51 25.81 15.53 2.31
CA GLY A 51 24.72 15.40 3.28
C GLY A 51 24.69 16.43 4.41
N THR A 52 25.29 17.59 4.18
CA THR A 52 25.32 18.76 5.06
C THR A 52 25.22 19.97 4.15
N ASP A 53 24.45 20.98 4.54
CA ASP A 53 24.25 22.20 3.73
C ASP A 53 23.69 21.89 2.32
N LEU A 54 22.61 21.07 2.31
CA LEU A 54 21.86 20.69 1.11
C LEU A 54 20.89 21.81 0.68
N SER A 55 20.51 22.68 1.61
CA SER A 55 19.52 23.74 1.39
C SER A 55 19.86 24.63 0.20
N GLY A 56 18.93 24.70 -0.76
CA GLY A 56 19.03 25.57 -1.93
C GLY A 56 20.02 25.11 -3.01
N LYS A 57 20.69 23.95 -2.87
CA LYS A 57 21.62 23.43 -3.87
C LYS A 57 20.97 22.28 -4.67
N PRO A 58 20.85 22.40 -6.01
CA PRO A 58 20.33 21.30 -6.83
C PRO A 58 21.24 20.06 -6.79
N ILE A 59 20.67 18.87 -6.55
CA ILE A 59 21.45 17.64 -6.54
C ILE A 59 21.84 17.25 -7.97
N PRO A 60 23.13 17.01 -8.26
CA PRO A 60 23.57 16.50 -9.54
C PRO A 60 23.22 15.01 -9.69
N HIS A 61 22.95 14.57 -10.91
CA HIS A 61 22.55 13.18 -11.21
C HIS A 61 23.55 12.13 -10.67
N ASN A 62 24.85 12.43 -10.73
CA ASN A 62 25.90 11.54 -10.25
C ASN A 62 25.84 11.32 -8.72
N GLU A 63 25.41 12.32 -7.97
CA GLU A 63 25.24 12.23 -6.51
C GLU A 63 24.02 11.38 -6.18
N LEU A 64 22.93 11.52 -6.93
CA LEU A 64 21.75 10.65 -6.80
C LEU A 64 22.07 9.17 -7.07
N GLU A 65 22.83 8.86 -8.13
CA GLU A 65 23.24 7.47 -8.40
C GLU A 65 24.03 6.86 -7.23
N ILE A 66 24.90 7.65 -6.60
CA ILE A 66 25.68 7.22 -5.43
C ILE A 66 24.77 7.07 -4.20
N LEU A 67 23.85 8.01 -4.00
CA LEU A 67 22.88 7.97 -2.91
C LEU A 67 22.00 6.72 -2.99
N PHE A 68 21.46 6.39 -4.18
CA PHE A 68 20.69 5.16 -4.38
C PHE A 68 21.53 3.90 -4.18
N ALA A 69 22.78 3.89 -4.65
CA ALA A 69 23.69 2.78 -4.38
C ALA A 69 23.94 2.58 -2.88
N LEU A 70 24.04 3.67 -2.12
CA LEU A 70 24.16 3.63 -0.65
C LEU A 70 22.86 3.12 0.00
N CYS A 71 21.69 3.57 -0.43
CA CYS A 71 20.39 3.07 0.04
C CYS A 71 20.25 1.55 -0.16
N GLU A 72 20.60 1.05 -1.35
CA GLU A 72 20.57 -0.39 -1.64
C GLU A 72 21.60 -1.20 -0.83
N SER A 73 22.71 -0.57 -0.45
CA SER A 73 23.72 -1.21 0.40
C SER A 73 23.30 -1.35 1.86
N ALA A 74 22.25 -0.67 2.32
CA ALA A 74 21.82 -0.62 3.73
C ALA A 74 21.62 -2.03 4.33
N GLY A 75 20.98 -2.95 3.60
CA GLY A 75 20.76 -4.32 4.06
C GLY A 75 22.01 -5.21 4.07
N SER A 76 23.13 -4.74 3.53
CA SER A 76 24.42 -5.45 3.50
C SER A 76 25.40 -5.01 4.58
N ILE A 77 25.08 -3.94 5.33
CA ILE A 77 25.94 -3.40 6.38
C ILE A 77 25.91 -4.33 7.60
N LYS A 78 27.09 -4.61 8.15
CA LYS A 78 27.24 -5.45 9.35
C LYS A 78 27.80 -4.70 10.57
N ASN A 79 28.31 -3.49 10.36
CA ASN A 79 28.94 -2.69 11.40
C ASN A 79 27.99 -1.57 11.85
N GLU A 80 27.73 -1.50 13.15
CA GLU A 80 26.86 -0.47 13.75
C GLU A 80 27.38 0.95 13.51
N THR A 81 28.68 1.22 13.65
CA THR A 81 29.29 2.54 13.37
C THR A 81 29.06 2.96 11.92
N GLN A 82 29.23 2.03 10.98
CA GLN A 82 28.97 2.31 9.56
C GLN A 82 27.48 2.59 9.31
N ALA A 83 26.60 1.83 9.96
CA ALA A 83 25.15 2.05 9.89
C ALA A 83 24.77 3.41 10.48
N THR A 84 25.37 3.84 11.59
CA THR A 84 25.15 5.17 12.18
C THR A 84 25.55 6.28 11.21
N VAL A 85 26.74 6.20 10.61
CA VAL A 85 27.21 7.21 9.66
C VAL A 85 26.32 7.27 8.42
N LEU A 86 25.88 6.12 7.92
CA LEU A 86 24.94 6.08 6.80
C LEU A 86 23.57 6.63 7.19
N LEU A 87 23.04 6.26 8.35
CA LEU A 87 21.75 6.77 8.84
C LEU A 87 21.76 8.30 8.88
N ASP A 88 22.75 8.90 9.53
CA ASP A 88 22.89 10.36 9.65
C ASP A 88 22.92 11.03 8.28
N ARG A 89 23.59 10.39 7.33
CA ARG A 89 23.65 10.86 5.95
C ARG A 89 22.28 10.83 5.29
N LEU A 90 21.57 9.70 5.39
CA LEU A 90 20.27 9.51 4.75
C LEU A 90 19.19 10.38 5.39
N SER A 91 19.22 10.57 6.71
CA SER A 91 18.31 11.43 7.45
C SER A 91 18.36 12.88 6.97
N ASN A 92 19.56 13.40 6.67
CA ASN A 92 19.72 14.76 6.15
C ASN A 92 19.15 14.91 4.73
N TYR A 93 19.31 13.90 3.86
CA TYR A 93 18.64 13.92 2.56
C TYR A 93 17.13 13.75 2.68
N LEU A 94 16.65 12.97 3.64
CA LEU A 94 15.23 12.76 3.85
C LEU A 94 14.56 14.05 4.30
N ALA A 95 15.14 14.74 5.28
CA ALA A 95 14.70 16.03 5.78
C ALA A 95 14.38 17.05 4.68
N GLU A 96 15.26 17.14 3.68
CA GLU A 96 15.14 18.11 2.58
C GLU A 96 14.51 17.51 1.31
N SER A 97 14.16 16.22 1.32
CA SER A 97 13.70 15.51 0.13
C SER A 97 12.50 16.16 -0.54
N SER A 98 11.58 16.76 0.23
CA SER A 98 10.35 17.40 -0.26
C SER A 98 10.57 18.76 -0.93
N THR A 99 11.67 19.46 -0.61
CA THR A 99 12.01 20.80 -1.13
C THR A 99 13.24 20.78 -2.04
N GLN A 100 13.87 19.62 -2.20
CA GLN A 100 15.07 19.44 -2.99
C GLN A 100 14.83 19.74 -4.48
N SER A 101 15.77 20.46 -5.09
CA SER A 101 15.84 20.67 -6.54
C SER A 101 16.84 19.74 -7.20
N PHE A 102 16.67 19.49 -8.51
CA PHE A 102 17.50 18.55 -9.28
C PHE A 102 18.12 19.26 -10.48
N LEU A 103 19.44 19.06 -10.69
CA LEU A 103 20.19 19.81 -11.70
C LEU A 103 19.98 19.29 -13.14
N SER A 104 19.63 18.01 -13.31
CA SER A 104 19.68 17.33 -14.61
C SER A 104 18.29 17.00 -15.14
N SER A 105 18.00 17.40 -16.38
CA SER A 105 16.82 16.93 -17.13
C SER A 105 16.75 15.41 -17.23
N ARG A 106 17.91 14.74 -17.26
CA ARG A 106 18.03 13.28 -17.23
C ARG A 106 17.42 12.66 -15.97
N THR A 107 17.51 13.33 -14.83
CA THR A 107 16.92 12.86 -13.57
C THR A 107 15.40 12.73 -13.69
N PHE A 108 14.74 13.71 -14.33
CA PHE A 108 13.30 13.70 -14.56
C PHE A 108 12.86 12.63 -15.59
N GLN A 109 13.75 12.23 -16.50
CA GLN A 109 13.48 11.17 -17.48
C GLN A 109 13.68 9.76 -16.90
N LEU A 110 14.69 9.57 -16.06
CA LEU A 110 15.07 8.25 -15.55
C LEU A 110 14.37 7.85 -14.25
N LEU A 111 14.03 8.82 -13.39
CA LEU A 111 13.43 8.52 -12.08
C LEU A 111 11.91 8.62 -12.17
N ARG A 112 11.25 7.46 -12.24
CA ARG A 112 9.80 7.33 -12.29
C ARG A 112 9.22 6.90 -10.92
N PRO A 113 7.99 7.34 -10.55
CA PRO A 113 7.16 8.28 -11.31
C PRO A 113 7.77 9.69 -11.29
N THR A 114 8.24 10.16 -10.14
CA THR A 114 8.96 11.45 -10.04
C THR A 114 10.26 11.29 -9.26
N PRO A 115 11.23 12.22 -9.45
CA PRO A 115 12.46 12.24 -8.66
C PRO A 115 12.23 12.31 -7.15
N TRP A 116 11.24 13.10 -6.69
CA TRP A 116 10.88 13.23 -5.27
C TRP A 116 10.32 11.92 -4.72
N THR A 117 9.34 11.32 -5.41
CA THR A 117 8.74 10.05 -5.00
C THR A 117 9.81 8.96 -4.93
N PHE A 118 10.67 8.86 -5.95
CA PHE A 118 11.72 7.85 -6.00
C PHE A 118 12.80 8.09 -4.94
N LEU A 119 13.21 9.34 -4.71
CA LEU A 119 14.18 9.69 -3.68
C LEU A 119 13.69 9.31 -2.29
N THR A 120 12.51 9.80 -1.91
CA THR A 120 11.96 9.60 -0.57
C THR A 120 11.66 8.13 -0.32
N PHE A 121 11.18 7.38 -1.32
CA PHE A 121 10.99 5.93 -1.23
C PHE A 121 12.28 5.18 -0.85
N ASN A 122 13.38 5.45 -1.56
CA ASN A 122 14.65 4.77 -1.34
C ASN A 122 15.27 5.17 0.01
N LEU A 123 15.17 6.44 0.40
CA LEU A 123 15.64 6.94 1.70
C LEU A 123 14.86 6.28 2.84
N THR A 124 13.53 6.33 2.82
CA THR A 124 12.69 5.70 3.84
C THR A 124 12.97 4.20 3.94
N SER A 125 13.04 3.51 2.80
CA SER A 125 13.33 2.06 2.79
C SER A 125 14.69 1.72 3.37
N ALA A 126 15.74 2.50 3.04
CA ALA A 126 17.08 2.27 3.55
C ALA A 126 17.17 2.54 5.06
N ILE A 127 16.58 3.64 5.54
CA ILE A 127 16.53 3.99 6.96
C ILE A 127 15.80 2.89 7.76
N CYS A 128 14.66 2.41 7.28
CA CYS A 128 13.95 1.29 7.91
C CYS A 128 14.81 0.01 7.96
N LYS A 129 15.48 -0.36 6.86
CA LYS A 129 16.37 -1.53 6.81
C LYS A 129 17.51 -1.41 7.83
N LEU A 130 18.11 -0.23 7.98
CA LEU A 130 19.15 0.02 8.99
C LEU A 130 18.60 -0.12 10.41
N ALA A 131 17.48 0.52 10.71
CA ALA A 131 16.87 0.49 12.04
C ALA A 131 16.44 -0.94 12.45
N ILE A 132 15.89 -1.72 11.52
CA ILE A 132 15.52 -3.12 11.76
C ILE A 132 16.77 -3.98 12.01
N SER A 133 17.86 -3.72 11.27
CA SER A 133 19.12 -4.49 11.41
C SER A 133 19.92 -4.10 12.65
N PHE A 134 19.80 -2.85 13.11
CA PHE A 134 20.54 -2.29 14.24
C PHE A 134 19.57 -1.62 15.23
N PRO A 135 19.03 -2.37 16.21
CA PRO A 135 17.98 -1.87 17.11
C PRO A 135 18.34 -0.59 17.89
N ARG A 136 19.62 -0.35 18.17
CA ARG A 136 20.10 0.89 18.81
C ARG A 136 19.88 2.15 17.97
N LEU A 137 19.73 1.99 16.66
CA LEU A 137 19.47 3.09 15.73
C LEU A 137 17.98 3.36 15.54
N TYR A 138 17.10 2.56 16.14
CA TYR A 138 15.65 2.65 15.93
C TYR A 138 15.09 4.03 16.32
N LEU A 139 15.38 4.51 17.53
CA LEU A 139 14.92 5.82 18.00
C LEU A 139 15.42 6.95 17.10
N ARG A 140 16.68 6.89 16.67
CA ARG A 140 17.28 7.90 15.79
C ARG A 140 16.66 7.91 14.39
N ALA A 141 16.30 6.74 13.87
CA ALA A 141 15.55 6.61 12.63
C ALA A 141 14.14 7.19 12.77
N GLU A 142 13.44 6.88 13.87
CA GLU A 142 12.12 7.43 14.18
C GLU A 142 12.16 8.96 14.23
N GLU A 143 13.10 9.55 14.98
CA GLU A 143 13.32 11.00 15.04
C GLU A 143 13.55 11.63 13.65
N SER A 144 14.27 10.94 12.77
CA SER A 144 14.52 11.40 11.40
C SER A 144 13.24 11.44 10.57
N PHE A 145 12.33 10.48 10.77
CA PHE A 145 11.04 10.45 10.11
C PHE A 145 10.08 11.50 10.67
N VAL A 146 10.07 11.71 11.98
CA VAL A 146 9.28 12.77 12.62
C VAL A 146 9.74 14.13 12.09
N TYR A 147 11.05 14.38 12.05
CA TYR A 147 11.59 15.63 11.52
C TYR A 147 11.20 15.87 10.05
N TYR A 148 11.17 14.81 9.23
CA TYR A 148 10.65 14.91 7.86
C TYR A 148 9.16 15.26 7.82
N LEU A 149 8.34 14.62 8.65
CA LEU A 149 6.90 14.93 8.71
C LEU A 149 6.66 16.39 9.17
N ASP A 150 7.41 16.86 10.15
CA ASP A 150 7.39 18.27 10.59
C ASP A 150 7.77 19.22 9.43
N SER A 151 8.75 18.83 8.60
CA SER A 151 9.19 19.66 7.47
C SER A 151 8.14 19.81 6.38
N LEU A 152 7.22 18.85 6.22
CA LEU A 152 6.11 18.94 5.27
C LEU A 152 5.12 20.06 5.64
N ASN A 153 4.92 20.29 6.94
CA ASN A 153 4.03 21.32 7.48
C ASN A 153 4.64 22.73 7.41
N ASN A 154 5.95 22.83 7.22
CA ASN A 154 6.65 24.11 7.16
C ASN A 154 6.60 24.72 5.75
N GLY A 155 6.21 25.99 5.63
CA GLY A 155 6.20 26.74 4.36
C GLY A 155 5.00 26.44 3.46
N GLU A 156 5.05 26.94 2.21
CA GLU A 156 3.96 26.81 1.25
C GLU A 156 3.71 25.34 0.86
N ARG A 157 2.44 24.99 0.64
CA ARG A 157 2.06 23.67 0.13
C ARG A 157 2.31 23.66 -1.37
N ASN A 158 3.13 22.73 -1.82
CA ASN A 158 3.49 22.57 -3.22
C ASN A 158 3.41 21.11 -3.64
N ILE A 159 3.41 20.87 -4.95
CA ILE A 159 3.25 19.53 -5.50
C ILE A 159 4.41 18.58 -5.13
N THR A 160 5.63 19.11 -4.96
CA THR A 160 6.83 18.30 -4.65
C THR A 160 6.75 17.66 -3.27
N LYS A 161 6.14 18.33 -2.28
CA LYS A 161 5.83 17.74 -0.98
C LYS A 161 4.92 16.52 -1.11
N TYR A 162 3.86 16.59 -1.90
CA TYR A 162 2.96 15.46 -2.11
C TYR A 162 3.63 14.31 -2.88
N PHE A 163 4.49 14.62 -3.86
CA PHE A 163 5.32 13.59 -4.52
C PHE A 163 6.23 12.87 -3.50
N SER A 164 6.83 13.63 -2.59
CA SER A 164 7.66 13.08 -1.52
C SER A 164 6.84 12.20 -0.55
N ILE A 165 5.63 12.64 -0.16
CA ILE A 165 4.70 11.86 0.68
C ILE A 165 4.38 10.51 0.04
N ALA A 166 4.09 10.46 -1.27
CA ALA A 166 3.88 9.20 -1.98
C ALA A 166 5.09 8.25 -1.83
N GLY A 167 6.31 8.78 -1.96
CA GLY A 167 7.54 8.00 -1.78
C GLY A 167 7.68 7.48 -0.34
N PHE A 168 7.41 8.36 0.63
CA PHE A 168 7.47 8.05 2.06
C PHE A 168 6.50 6.92 2.45
N LEU A 169 5.24 7.01 2.05
CA LEU A 169 4.23 5.98 2.31
C LEU A 169 4.61 4.65 1.67
N ASN A 170 5.01 4.66 0.39
CA ASN A 170 5.46 3.45 -0.31
C ASN A 170 6.68 2.80 0.36
N GLY A 171 7.59 3.61 0.93
CA GLY A 171 8.74 3.12 1.68
C GLY A 171 8.34 2.34 2.93
N PHE A 172 7.35 2.83 3.68
CA PHE A 172 6.83 2.12 4.86
C PHE A 172 5.98 0.90 4.51
N ILE A 173 5.16 0.96 3.45
CA ILE A 173 4.39 -0.20 2.97
C ILE A 173 5.33 -1.39 2.71
N LYS A 174 6.55 -1.14 2.21
CA LYS A 174 7.56 -2.20 1.99
C LYS A 174 8.31 -2.63 3.25
N ASN A 175 8.28 -1.84 4.32
CA ASN A 175 9.07 -2.05 5.53
C ASN A 175 8.22 -1.92 6.81
N THR A 176 7.03 -2.52 6.83
CA THR A 176 6.06 -2.37 7.93
C THR A 176 6.54 -2.87 9.28
N LYS A 177 7.54 -3.76 9.31
CA LYS A 177 8.20 -4.23 10.54
C LYS A 177 8.86 -3.10 11.36
N PHE A 178 9.14 -1.96 10.74
CA PHE A 178 9.63 -0.79 11.47
C PHE A 178 8.51 -0.10 12.25
N LEU A 179 7.27 -0.14 11.77
CA LEU A 179 6.17 0.68 12.30
C LEU A 179 5.75 0.20 13.70
N ASN A 180 5.36 1.17 14.52
CA ASN A 180 4.73 0.96 15.81
C ASN A 180 3.52 1.90 15.96
N LEU A 181 2.66 1.66 16.96
CA LEU A 181 1.45 2.45 17.16
C LEU A 181 1.73 3.95 17.36
N LYS A 182 2.77 4.30 18.12
CA LYS A 182 3.13 5.71 18.36
C LYS A 182 3.42 6.41 17.04
N PHE A 183 4.22 5.77 16.19
CA PHE A 183 4.58 6.33 14.90
C PHE A 183 3.38 6.38 13.92
N ILE A 184 2.48 5.40 13.95
CA ILE A 184 1.21 5.46 13.20
C ILE A 184 0.37 6.68 13.62
N ASN A 185 0.29 6.97 14.92
CA ASN A 185 -0.42 8.14 15.42
C ASN A 185 0.24 9.45 14.93
N ILE A 186 1.57 9.52 14.93
CA ILE A 186 2.30 10.68 14.37
C ILE A 186 1.98 10.86 12.88
N ILE A 187 1.92 9.77 12.09
CA ILE A 187 1.52 9.83 10.67
C ILE A 187 0.09 10.40 10.56
N ASN A 188 -0.85 9.92 11.38
CA ASN A 188 -2.23 10.39 11.39
C ASN A 188 -2.36 11.89 11.73
N GLU A 189 -1.54 12.38 12.68
CA GLU A 189 -1.51 13.79 13.07
C GLU A 189 -1.02 14.70 11.94
N HIS A 190 -0.08 14.22 11.11
CA HIS A 190 0.51 14.99 10.01
C HIS A 190 -0.25 14.87 8.69
N LEU A 191 -0.71 13.66 8.37
CA LEU A 191 -1.37 13.34 7.11
C LEU A 191 -2.89 13.23 7.30
N THR A 192 -3.49 14.29 7.83
CA THR A 192 -4.94 14.33 8.03
C THR A 192 -5.68 14.26 6.69
N LYS A 193 -6.96 13.89 6.73
CA LYS A 193 -7.81 13.87 5.53
C LYS A 193 -7.82 15.23 4.82
N GLU A 194 -7.90 16.32 5.59
CA GLU A 194 -7.91 17.69 5.06
C GLU A 194 -6.58 18.03 4.38
N TYR A 195 -5.45 17.59 4.96
CA TYR A 195 -4.14 17.76 4.34
C TYR A 195 -4.06 17.03 3.00
N ILE A 196 -4.52 15.78 2.94
CA ILE A 196 -4.45 14.97 1.71
C ILE A 196 -5.39 15.51 0.62
N VAL A 197 -6.61 15.92 0.99
CA VAL A 197 -7.60 16.44 0.03
C VAL A 197 -7.17 17.79 -0.57
N ASP A 198 -6.40 18.60 0.16
CA ASP A 198 -5.83 19.85 -0.36
C ASP A 198 -4.93 19.66 -1.59
N LEU A 199 -4.42 18.44 -1.84
CA LEU A 199 -3.72 18.11 -3.08
C LEU A 199 -4.54 18.46 -4.32
N GLU A 200 -5.86 18.28 -4.32
CA GLU A 200 -6.69 18.63 -5.50
C GLU A 200 -6.65 20.14 -5.80
N SER A 201 -6.59 20.97 -4.76
CA SER A 201 -6.42 22.42 -4.89
C SER A 201 -5.04 22.76 -5.48
N VAL A 202 -3.99 22.08 -5.01
CA VAL A 202 -2.63 22.27 -5.54
C VAL A 202 -2.53 21.83 -7.00
N LEU A 203 -3.15 20.71 -7.37
CA LEU A 203 -3.22 20.22 -8.75
C LEU A 203 -3.97 21.20 -9.67
N GLY A 204 -5.05 21.81 -9.18
CA GLY A 204 -5.83 22.81 -9.93
C GLY A 204 -5.08 24.12 -10.17
N ASN A 205 -4.07 24.43 -9.35
CA ASN A 205 -3.32 25.69 -9.38
C ASN A 205 -1.87 25.54 -9.88
N LEU A 206 -1.56 24.44 -10.59
CA LEU A 206 -0.23 24.26 -11.16
C LEU A 206 0.07 25.35 -12.20
N SER A 207 1.22 26.02 -12.03
CA SER A 207 1.64 27.12 -12.91
C SER A 207 2.71 26.70 -13.92
N GLU A 208 3.52 25.68 -13.61
CA GLU A 208 4.65 25.25 -14.44
C GLU A 208 4.31 24.00 -15.27
N PRO A 209 4.57 24.00 -16.60
CA PRO A 209 4.34 22.84 -17.48
C PRO A 209 5.03 21.56 -17.00
N LEU A 210 6.23 21.69 -16.42
CA LEU A 210 6.99 20.55 -15.89
C LEU A 210 6.19 19.73 -14.87
N TYR A 211 5.38 20.37 -14.02
CA TYR A 211 4.61 19.65 -13.02
C TYR A 211 3.44 18.88 -13.62
N TYR A 212 2.85 19.37 -14.71
CA TYR A 212 1.83 18.61 -15.45
C TYR A 212 2.41 17.33 -16.05
N ASP A 213 3.60 17.41 -16.65
CA ASP A 213 4.29 16.24 -17.19
C ASP A 213 4.63 15.23 -16.08
N LEU A 214 5.03 15.72 -14.90
CA LEU A 214 5.33 14.87 -13.75
C LEU A 214 4.10 14.23 -13.13
N VAL A 215 2.97 14.93 -13.06
CA VAL A 215 1.69 14.33 -12.65
C VAL A 215 1.29 13.24 -13.64
N SER A 216 1.39 13.52 -14.94
CA SER A 216 1.06 12.56 -16.01
C SER A 216 1.99 11.33 -16.00
N SER A 217 3.24 11.47 -15.52
CA SER A 217 4.17 10.34 -15.42
C SER A 217 3.74 9.25 -14.44
N PHE A 218 2.82 9.53 -13.51
CA PHE A 218 2.19 8.50 -12.70
C PHE A 218 1.33 7.55 -13.56
N GLU A 219 0.70 8.06 -14.63
CA GLU A 219 -0.13 7.24 -15.51
C GLU A 219 0.72 6.20 -16.25
N GLU A 220 1.97 6.54 -16.60
CA GLU A 220 2.94 5.58 -17.16
C GLU A 220 3.21 4.40 -16.20
N THR A 221 3.03 4.63 -14.88
CA THR A 221 3.16 3.61 -13.84
C THR A 221 1.84 2.94 -13.46
N GLY A 222 0.74 3.27 -14.16
CA GLY A 222 -0.60 2.71 -13.95
C GLY A 222 -1.45 3.44 -12.90
N PHE A 223 -0.98 4.56 -12.37
CA PHE A 223 -1.65 5.29 -11.29
C PHE A 223 -2.02 6.72 -11.71
N GLU A 224 -3.13 7.25 -11.21
CA GLU A 224 -3.41 8.69 -11.28
C GLU A 224 -2.97 9.37 -10.00
N PHE A 225 -2.05 10.33 -10.10
CA PHE A 225 -1.63 11.11 -8.94
C PHE A 225 -2.75 12.05 -8.48
N SER A 226 -3.29 11.79 -7.29
CA SER A 226 -4.48 12.46 -6.75
C SER A 226 -4.53 12.29 -5.24
N SER A 227 -5.44 13.02 -4.58
CA SER A 227 -5.77 12.80 -3.16
C SER A 227 -6.22 11.36 -2.89
N VAL A 228 -6.99 10.77 -3.83
CA VAL A 228 -7.45 9.38 -3.77
C VAL A 228 -6.28 8.39 -3.75
N TYR A 229 -5.24 8.64 -4.55
CA TYR A 229 -4.03 7.80 -4.56
C TYR A 229 -3.30 7.83 -3.21
N LEU A 230 -3.18 9.00 -2.57
CA LEU A 230 -2.54 9.11 -1.26
C LEU A 230 -3.38 8.47 -0.15
N LEU A 231 -4.70 8.65 -0.15
CA LEU A 231 -5.61 7.96 0.76
C LEU A 231 -5.52 6.43 0.59
N CYS A 232 -5.48 5.94 -0.64
CA CYS A 232 -5.28 4.53 -0.94
C CYS A 232 -3.94 4.02 -0.40
N SER A 233 -2.86 4.79 -0.58
CA SER A 233 -1.54 4.44 -0.06
C SER A 233 -1.54 4.33 1.47
N LEU A 234 -2.22 5.27 2.16
CA LEU A 234 -2.33 5.23 3.62
C LEU A 234 -3.18 4.05 4.10
N GLN A 235 -4.26 3.71 3.39
CA GLN A 235 -5.07 2.54 3.72
C GLN A 235 -4.30 1.23 3.53
N ILE A 236 -3.49 1.12 2.47
CA ILE A 236 -2.59 -0.03 2.26
C ILE A 236 -1.55 -0.11 3.38
N LEU A 237 -1.02 1.03 3.83
CA LEU A 237 -0.09 1.08 4.95
C LEU A 237 -0.71 0.49 6.23
N TYR A 238 -1.95 0.85 6.57
CA TYR A 238 -2.64 0.28 7.74
C TYR A 238 -2.89 -1.22 7.62
N ARG A 239 -3.33 -1.69 6.45
CA ARG A 239 -3.50 -3.12 6.20
C ARG A 239 -2.19 -3.88 6.36
N GLU A 240 -1.10 -3.42 5.74
CA GLU A 240 0.20 -4.10 5.83
C GLU A 240 0.84 -4.00 7.24
N TYR A 241 0.56 -2.93 7.98
CA TYR A 241 0.94 -2.79 9.39
C TYR A 241 0.23 -3.86 10.23
N LEU A 242 -1.11 -3.98 10.11
CA LEU A 242 -1.88 -4.99 10.82
C LEU A 242 -1.45 -6.41 10.43
N LYS A 243 -1.23 -6.69 9.14
CA LYS A 243 -0.68 -7.98 8.67
C LYS A 243 0.67 -8.30 9.32
N SER A 244 1.55 -7.30 9.44
CA SER A 244 2.85 -7.47 10.10
C SER A 244 2.70 -7.80 11.59
N LEU A 245 1.78 -7.17 12.30
CA LEU A 245 1.53 -7.47 13.71
C LEU A 245 0.94 -8.87 13.93
N LEU A 246 0.06 -9.30 13.01
CA LEU A 246 -0.59 -10.61 13.02
C LEU A 246 0.30 -11.74 12.45
N SER A 247 1.49 -11.40 11.94
CA SER A 247 2.38 -12.35 11.26
C SER A 247 1.71 -13.10 10.09
N ILE A 248 0.84 -12.41 9.36
CA ILE A 248 0.14 -12.96 8.19
C ILE A 248 1.08 -13.01 6.99
N ASP A 249 1.00 -14.08 6.19
CA ASP A 249 1.77 -14.20 4.94
C ASP A 249 1.47 -13.04 3.98
N ALA A 250 2.48 -12.64 3.21
CA ALA A 250 2.37 -11.51 2.28
C ALA A 250 1.19 -11.65 1.29
N ASN A 251 0.88 -12.87 0.86
CA ASN A 251 -0.16 -13.15 -0.14
C ASN A 251 -1.55 -13.42 0.46
N THR A 252 -1.68 -13.42 1.79
CA THR A 252 -2.95 -13.68 2.48
C THR A 252 -3.52 -12.37 3.01
N SER A 253 -4.79 -12.08 2.71
CA SER A 253 -5.50 -10.93 3.31
C SER A 253 -5.88 -11.20 4.76
N ILE A 254 -6.14 -10.15 5.53
CA ILE A 254 -6.58 -10.29 6.92
C ILE A 254 -7.91 -11.06 6.98
N SER A 255 -8.84 -10.72 6.09
CA SER A 255 -10.17 -11.33 6.02
C SER A 255 -10.10 -12.82 5.70
N LYS A 256 -9.29 -13.22 4.72
CA LYS A 256 -9.08 -14.64 4.43
C LYS A 256 -8.46 -15.37 5.61
N HIS A 257 -7.49 -14.75 6.29
CA HIS A 257 -6.87 -15.33 7.47
C HIS A 257 -7.88 -15.56 8.60
N ILE A 258 -8.79 -14.61 8.84
CA ILE A 258 -9.88 -14.75 9.81
C ILE A 258 -10.78 -15.93 9.42
N LEU A 259 -11.22 -16.01 8.16
CA LEU A 259 -12.05 -17.12 7.68
C LEU A 259 -11.37 -18.48 7.87
N LEU A 260 -10.08 -18.60 7.55
CA LEU A 260 -9.29 -19.84 7.75
C LEU A 260 -9.22 -20.28 9.21
N ILE A 261 -9.20 -19.34 10.16
CA ILE A 261 -9.27 -19.64 11.59
C ILE A 261 -10.67 -20.14 11.95
N LYS A 262 -11.71 -19.40 11.52
CA LYS A 262 -13.11 -19.73 11.84
C LYS A 262 -13.58 -21.03 11.22
N GLU A 263 -13.08 -21.39 10.03
CA GLU A 263 -13.38 -22.64 9.36
C GLU A 263 -12.91 -23.85 10.20
N LYS A 264 -11.73 -23.72 10.82
CA LYS A 264 -11.19 -24.77 11.70
C LYS A 264 -11.88 -24.79 13.05
N ASN A 265 -12.14 -23.61 13.61
CA ASN A 265 -12.73 -23.44 14.94
C ASN A 265 -13.70 -22.25 14.96
N PRO A 266 -15.00 -22.45 14.74
CA PRO A 266 -15.97 -21.35 14.64
C PRO A 266 -16.06 -20.46 15.89
N SER A 267 -15.81 -21.04 17.07
CA SER A 267 -15.86 -20.32 18.36
C SER A 267 -14.52 -19.72 18.79
N GLU A 268 -13.44 -19.93 18.05
CA GLU A 268 -12.11 -19.41 18.40
C GLU A 268 -12.08 -17.89 18.21
N LYS A 269 -11.77 -17.15 19.28
CA LYS A 269 -11.53 -15.70 19.21
C LYS A 269 -10.11 -15.45 18.74
N LEU A 270 -9.90 -14.43 17.91
CA LEU A 270 -8.54 -14.01 17.57
C LEU A 270 -7.80 -13.53 18.83
N LEU A 271 -6.69 -14.18 19.16
CA LEU A 271 -5.79 -13.73 20.21
C LEU A 271 -4.89 -12.63 19.64
N LEU A 272 -5.15 -11.40 20.04
CA LEU A 272 -4.37 -10.24 19.62
C LEU A 272 -3.48 -9.74 20.75
N SER A 273 -2.31 -9.23 20.39
CA SER A 273 -1.46 -8.51 21.33
C SER A 273 -2.09 -7.17 21.71
N GLU A 274 -1.74 -6.65 22.88
CA GLU A 274 -2.21 -5.35 23.39
C GLU A 274 -1.94 -4.22 22.37
N SER A 275 -0.75 -4.23 21.76
CA SER A 275 -0.38 -3.27 20.71
C SER A 275 -1.28 -3.29 19.48
N VAL A 276 -1.85 -4.44 19.11
CA VAL A 276 -2.81 -4.53 18.01
C VAL A 276 -4.11 -3.87 18.45
N PHE A 277 -4.67 -4.27 19.59
CA PHE A 277 -5.93 -3.73 20.10
C PHE A 277 -5.91 -2.21 20.23
N GLU A 278 -4.82 -1.64 20.75
CA GLU A 278 -4.68 -0.17 20.88
C GLU A 278 -4.65 0.56 19.53
N SER A 279 -4.25 -0.12 18.44
CA SER A 279 -4.20 0.47 17.09
C SER A 279 -5.52 0.44 16.33
N LEU A 280 -6.44 -0.44 16.70
CA LEU A 280 -7.68 -0.66 15.94
C LEU A 280 -8.62 0.56 15.90
N PRO A 281 -8.83 1.33 16.98
CA PRO A 281 -9.77 2.46 16.95
C PRO A 281 -9.41 3.53 15.91
N SER A 282 -8.14 3.96 15.86
CA SER A 282 -7.68 4.99 14.91
C SER A 282 -7.72 4.49 13.47
N ILE A 283 -7.34 3.22 13.24
CA ILE A 283 -7.43 2.59 11.92
C ILE A 283 -8.89 2.43 11.47
N ALA A 284 -9.80 2.05 12.38
CA ALA A 284 -11.22 1.91 12.09
C ALA A 284 -11.85 3.26 11.73
N GLU A 285 -11.59 4.31 12.52
CA GLU A 285 -12.07 5.67 12.26
C GLU A 285 -11.62 6.16 10.87
N PHE A 286 -10.33 6.00 10.56
CA PHE A 286 -9.80 6.37 9.25
C PHE A 286 -10.43 5.54 8.11
N SER A 287 -10.57 4.23 8.29
CA SER A 287 -11.15 3.33 7.28
C SER A 287 -12.60 3.68 6.98
N LEU A 288 -13.40 4.04 7.99
CA LEU A 288 -14.77 4.51 7.82
C LEU A 288 -14.82 5.90 7.16
N ALA A 289 -13.95 6.82 7.58
CA ALA A 289 -13.89 8.17 7.03
C ALA A 289 -13.49 8.21 5.54
N THR A 290 -12.65 7.25 5.11
CA THR A 290 -12.23 7.09 3.71
C THR A 290 -13.28 6.37 2.86
N ILE A 291 -13.96 5.34 3.37
CA ILE A 291 -15.13 4.75 2.70
C ILE A 291 -16.18 5.83 2.45
N ASN A 292 -16.54 6.59 3.48
CA ASN A 292 -17.49 7.68 3.36
C ASN A 292 -17.04 8.70 2.31
N PHE A 293 -15.75 9.05 2.26
CA PHE A 293 -15.22 9.97 1.26
C PHE A 293 -15.42 9.47 -0.18
N VAL A 294 -15.20 8.17 -0.43
CA VAL A 294 -15.42 7.57 -1.76
C VAL A 294 -16.91 7.54 -2.10
N GLN A 295 -17.77 7.20 -1.13
CA GLN A 295 -19.22 7.09 -1.33
C GLN A 295 -19.93 8.44 -1.50
N THR A 296 -19.52 9.49 -0.78
CA THR A 296 -20.19 10.80 -0.80
C THR A 296 -19.73 11.75 -1.90
N ASN A 297 -18.69 11.39 -2.68
CA ASN A 297 -18.22 12.16 -3.84
C ASN A 297 -18.48 11.45 -5.18
N PRO A 298 -19.68 10.90 -5.46
CA PRO A 298 -19.90 10.08 -6.64
C PRO A 298 -19.70 10.86 -7.94
N GLU A 299 -20.03 12.16 -8.01
CA GLU A 299 -19.81 12.95 -9.23
C GLU A 299 -18.32 13.08 -9.62
N GLY A 300 -17.44 13.13 -8.60
CA GLY A 300 -15.99 13.15 -8.75
C GLY A 300 -15.41 11.79 -9.14
N PHE A 301 -16.17 10.68 -8.99
CA PHE A 301 -15.78 9.33 -9.42
C PHE A 301 -16.47 8.91 -10.73
N VAL A 302 -17.73 9.27 -10.97
CA VAL A 302 -18.49 8.91 -12.19
C VAL A 302 -17.81 9.44 -13.46
N SER A 303 -17.21 10.63 -13.38
CA SER A 303 -16.43 11.26 -14.46
C SER A 303 -14.92 11.06 -14.35
N ALA A 304 -14.45 10.33 -13.34
CA ALA A 304 -13.03 10.11 -13.09
C ALA A 304 -12.36 9.20 -14.12
N THR A 305 -11.03 9.27 -14.16
CA THR A 305 -10.24 8.26 -14.88
C THR A 305 -10.42 6.87 -14.25
N MET A 306 -10.19 5.84 -15.05
CA MET A 306 -10.22 4.45 -14.59
C MET A 306 -9.27 4.22 -13.41
N SER A 307 -8.11 4.89 -13.38
CA SER A 307 -7.13 4.71 -12.31
C SER A 307 -7.62 5.30 -10.98
N ARG A 308 -8.23 6.49 -10.99
CA ARG A 308 -8.85 7.08 -9.78
C ARG A 308 -10.00 6.22 -9.27
N LYS A 309 -10.84 5.66 -10.15
CA LYS A 309 -11.89 4.72 -9.77
C LYS A 309 -11.32 3.44 -9.13
N ASN A 310 -10.28 2.84 -9.75
CA ASN A 310 -9.60 1.67 -9.22
C ASN A 310 -8.98 1.94 -7.84
N ASN A 311 -8.39 3.12 -7.62
CA ASN A 311 -7.91 3.53 -6.29
C ASN A 311 -9.07 3.68 -5.29
N GLY A 312 -10.23 4.21 -5.71
CA GLY A 312 -11.45 4.26 -4.90
C GLY A 312 -11.91 2.87 -4.45
N PHE A 313 -12.00 1.91 -5.37
CA PHE A 313 -12.34 0.52 -5.03
C PHE A 313 -11.27 -0.15 -4.17
N SER A 314 -10.00 0.15 -4.41
CA SER A 314 -8.90 -0.33 -3.58
C SER A 314 -8.98 0.22 -2.15
N ILE A 315 -9.33 1.49 -1.96
CA ILE A 315 -9.59 2.06 -0.61
C ILE A 315 -10.66 1.22 0.09
N ILE A 316 -11.80 0.97 -0.56
CA ILE A 316 -12.90 0.21 0.02
C ILE A 316 -12.44 -1.22 0.37
N ALA A 317 -11.75 -1.90 -0.54
CA ALA A 317 -11.24 -3.25 -0.35
C ALA A 317 -10.34 -3.35 0.88
N ASN A 318 -9.36 -2.43 0.98
CA ASN A 318 -8.42 -2.37 2.09
C ASN A 318 -9.09 -1.95 3.41
N SER A 319 -10.08 -1.07 3.35
CA SER A 319 -10.87 -0.67 4.51
C SER A 319 -11.72 -1.80 5.03
N LEU A 320 -12.38 -2.57 4.16
CA LEU A 320 -13.11 -3.79 4.57
C LEU A 320 -12.19 -4.81 5.25
N ASP A 321 -10.97 -4.99 4.72
CA ASP A 321 -10.01 -5.94 5.29
C ASP A 321 -9.61 -5.58 6.73
N CYS A 322 -9.37 -4.28 6.99
CA CYS A 322 -9.08 -3.77 8.32
C CYS A 322 -10.32 -3.80 9.22
N LEU A 323 -11.48 -3.37 8.71
CA LEU A 323 -12.70 -3.26 9.50
C LEU A 323 -13.27 -4.62 9.91
N LEU A 324 -13.05 -5.68 9.12
CA LEU A 324 -13.44 -7.04 9.51
C LEU A 324 -12.70 -7.50 10.77
N LEU A 325 -11.40 -7.20 10.86
CA LEU A 325 -10.63 -7.43 12.08
C LEU A 325 -11.19 -6.61 13.25
N CYS A 326 -11.48 -5.33 13.02
CA CYS A 326 -12.08 -4.46 14.04
C CYS A 326 -13.46 -4.95 14.51
N MET A 327 -14.23 -5.61 13.64
CA MET A 327 -15.51 -6.22 14.01
C MET A 327 -15.30 -7.49 14.86
N GLU A 328 -14.39 -8.39 14.46
CA GLU A 328 -14.04 -9.59 15.25
C GLU A 328 -13.60 -9.22 16.67
N THR A 329 -12.95 -8.07 16.84
CA THR A 329 -12.51 -7.55 18.15
C THR A 329 -13.54 -6.70 18.87
N SER A 330 -14.74 -6.54 18.31
CA SER A 330 -15.81 -5.67 18.84
C SER A 330 -15.41 -4.19 18.96
N THR A 331 -14.44 -3.74 18.17
CA THR A 331 -14.06 -2.32 18.03
C THR A 331 -15.02 -1.57 17.11
N VAL A 332 -15.58 -2.26 16.11
CA VAL A 332 -16.58 -1.73 15.17
C VAL A 332 -17.82 -2.61 15.23
N ASP A 333 -18.99 -1.98 15.15
CA ASP A 333 -20.28 -2.66 15.10
C ASP A 333 -20.47 -3.40 13.76
N GLY A 334 -20.91 -4.66 13.83
CA GLY A 334 -21.26 -5.47 12.68
C GLY A 334 -22.40 -4.86 11.84
N GLU A 335 -23.32 -4.11 12.45
CA GLU A 335 -24.38 -3.41 11.71
C GLU A 335 -23.81 -2.41 10.70
N LYS A 336 -22.74 -1.70 11.08
CA LYS A 336 -22.10 -0.73 10.17
C LYS A 336 -21.44 -1.42 9.00
N LEU A 337 -20.81 -2.58 9.23
CA LEU A 337 -20.19 -3.36 8.18
C LEU A 337 -21.23 -3.96 7.24
N ASN A 338 -22.36 -4.43 7.77
CA ASN A 338 -23.53 -4.88 7.02
C ASN A 338 -24.05 -3.79 6.07
N GLU A 339 -24.23 -2.55 6.57
CA GLU A 339 -24.68 -1.41 5.75
C GLU A 339 -23.75 -1.18 4.56
N ILE A 340 -22.43 -1.18 4.80
CA ILE A 340 -21.43 -0.95 3.76
C ILE A 340 -21.49 -2.07 2.72
N VAL A 341 -21.42 -3.35 3.12
CA VAL A 341 -21.41 -4.45 2.14
C VAL A 341 -22.73 -4.55 1.37
N PHE A 342 -23.86 -4.28 2.03
CA PHE A 342 -25.16 -4.27 1.36
C PHE A 342 -25.24 -3.19 0.29
N SER A 343 -24.72 -2.00 0.53
CA SER A 343 -24.69 -0.95 -0.50
C SER A 343 -23.97 -1.39 -1.78
N TYR A 344 -22.83 -2.08 -1.67
CA TYR A 344 -22.09 -2.59 -2.84
C TYR A 344 -22.75 -3.82 -3.47
N LEU A 345 -23.33 -4.72 -2.68
CA LEU A 345 -24.13 -5.82 -3.25
C LEU A 345 -25.34 -5.27 -4.03
N ASP A 346 -25.96 -4.15 -3.59
CA ASP A 346 -27.09 -3.53 -4.32
C ASP A 346 -26.65 -2.98 -5.67
N GLU A 347 -25.45 -2.38 -5.72
CA GLU A 347 -24.86 -1.91 -6.97
C GLU A 347 -24.55 -3.07 -7.93
N VAL A 348 -24.02 -4.18 -7.43
CA VAL A 348 -23.75 -5.36 -8.27
C VAL A 348 -25.04 -6.00 -8.77
N GLU A 349 -26.09 -6.10 -7.95
CA GLU A 349 -27.39 -6.61 -8.37
C GLU A 349 -28.03 -5.76 -9.48
N LYS A 350 -27.92 -4.43 -9.38
CA LYS A 350 -28.41 -3.48 -10.40
C LYS A 350 -27.74 -3.66 -11.78
N TYR A 351 -26.60 -4.34 -11.85
CA TYR A 351 -25.98 -4.64 -13.15
C TYR A 351 -26.87 -5.47 -14.06
N ILE A 352 -27.61 -6.43 -13.50
CA ILE A 352 -28.52 -7.28 -14.27
C ILE A 352 -29.50 -6.41 -15.07
N ASP A 353 -30.02 -5.37 -14.43
CA ASP A 353 -31.08 -4.53 -14.98
C ASP A 353 -30.54 -3.42 -15.90
N SER A 354 -29.34 -2.93 -15.65
CA SER A 354 -28.84 -1.68 -16.26
C SER A 354 -27.61 -1.83 -17.16
N HIS A 355 -26.90 -2.96 -17.12
CA HIS A 355 -25.60 -3.17 -17.78
C HIS A 355 -24.63 -2.00 -17.54
N SER A 356 -24.63 -1.45 -16.32
CA SER A 356 -23.84 -0.27 -15.98
C SER A 356 -22.33 -0.52 -16.13
N LYS A 357 -21.60 0.49 -16.60
CA LYS A 357 -20.13 0.44 -16.71
C LYS A 357 -19.47 0.34 -15.33
N ASP A 358 -20.08 0.93 -14.31
CA ASP A 358 -19.51 1.00 -12.96
C ASP A 358 -19.34 -0.41 -12.33
N VAL A 359 -20.22 -1.37 -12.65
CA VAL A 359 -20.10 -2.75 -12.12
C VAL A 359 -19.01 -3.54 -12.84
N LEU A 360 -18.71 -3.23 -14.10
CA LEU A 360 -17.52 -3.76 -14.76
C LEU A 360 -16.25 -3.24 -14.09
N GLU A 361 -16.25 -2.00 -13.60
CA GLU A 361 -15.11 -1.41 -12.90
C GLU A 361 -14.95 -2.02 -11.50
N ILE A 362 -16.05 -2.25 -10.77
CA ILE A 362 -16.05 -3.02 -9.52
C ILE A 362 -15.46 -4.41 -9.76
N ALA A 363 -15.89 -5.09 -10.82
CA ALA A 363 -15.45 -6.45 -11.14
C ALA A 363 -14.00 -6.55 -11.60
N ASN A 364 -13.48 -5.49 -12.20
CA ASN A 364 -12.08 -5.38 -12.60
C ASN A 364 -11.17 -4.83 -11.48
N SER A 365 -11.73 -4.57 -10.29
CA SER A 365 -10.99 -4.11 -9.12
C SER A 365 -10.72 -5.24 -8.13
N ASP A 366 -9.84 -4.97 -7.16
CA ASP A 366 -9.56 -5.89 -6.05
C ASP A 366 -10.71 -5.97 -5.03
N LEU A 367 -11.81 -5.20 -5.18
CA LEU A 367 -12.87 -5.11 -4.18
C LEU A 367 -13.66 -6.41 -3.97
N LEU A 368 -13.96 -7.14 -5.05
CA LEU A 368 -14.87 -8.29 -4.99
C LEU A 368 -14.42 -9.38 -3.99
N PRO A 369 -13.17 -9.85 -3.97
CA PRO A 369 -12.71 -10.81 -2.96
C PRO A 369 -12.94 -10.34 -1.52
N PHE A 370 -12.63 -9.09 -1.20
CA PHE A 370 -12.79 -8.57 0.16
C PHE A 370 -14.27 -8.41 0.53
N LEU A 371 -15.10 -7.93 -0.41
CA LEU A 371 -16.55 -7.89 -0.22
C LEU A 371 -17.09 -9.29 0.09
N PHE A 372 -16.67 -10.30 -0.67
CA PHE A 372 -17.08 -11.69 -0.47
C PHE A 372 -16.59 -12.25 0.87
N TYR A 373 -15.35 -11.97 1.27
CA TYR A 373 -14.84 -12.38 2.57
C TYR A 373 -15.59 -11.76 3.74
N THR A 374 -15.85 -10.45 3.66
CA THR A 374 -16.63 -9.75 4.68
C THR A 374 -18.05 -10.30 4.77
N CYS A 375 -18.74 -10.49 3.64
CA CYS A 375 -20.08 -11.11 3.63
C CYS A 375 -20.09 -12.54 4.16
N ALA A 376 -19.09 -13.35 3.79
CA ALA A 376 -18.98 -14.73 4.25
C ALA A 376 -18.81 -14.80 5.77
N TYR A 377 -17.99 -13.93 6.33
CA TYR A 377 -17.83 -13.83 7.79
C TYR A 377 -19.13 -13.34 8.47
N LEU A 378 -19.77 -12.29 7.94
CA LEU A 378 -21.02 -11.74 8.48
C LEU A 378 -22.16 -12.78 8.47
N SER A 379 -22.15 -13.71 7.51
CA SER A 379 -23.14 -14.80 7.41
C SER A 379 -23.20 -15.72 8.63
N MET A 380 -22.13 -15.75 9.44
CA MET A 380 -22.11 -16.49 10.71
C MET A 380 -23.16 -15.96 11.71
N ASN A 381 -23.46 -14.67 11.65
CA ASN A 381 -24.37 -13.99 12.57
C ASN A 381 -25.69 -13.58 11.90
N ASP A 382 -25.67 -13.34 10.58
CA ASP A 382 -26.85 -12.93 9.82
C ASP A 382 -26.94 -13.72 8.50
N THR A 383 -27.86 -14.70 8.47
CA THR A 383 -28.06 -15.57 7.30
C THR A 383 -28.55 -14.79 6.07
N ALA A 384 -29.17 -13.62 6.25
CA ALA A 384 -29.61 -12.78 5.13
C ALA A 384 -28.42 -12.28 4.31
N VAL A 385 -27.28 -12.00 4.96
CA VAL A 385 -26.04 -11.62 4.28
C VAL A 385 -25.51 -12.76 3.41
N GLY A 386 -25.50 -13.98 3.96
CA GLY A 386 -25.11 -15.19 3.23
C GLY A 386 -26.01 -15.42 2.01
N TYR A 387 -27.33 -15.40 2.19
CA TYR A 387 -28.28 -15.60 1.09
C TYR A 387 -28.03 -14.60 -0.05
N ARG A 388 -27.78 -13.34 0.32
CA ARG A 388 -27.54 -12.28 -0.65
C ARG A 388 -26.22 -12.45 -1.41
N LEU A 389 -25.15 -12.83 -0.71
CA LEU A 389 -23.86 -13.17 -1.31
C LEU A 389 -24.03 -14.27 -2.38
N HIS A 390 -24.77 -15.32 -2.05
CA HIS A 390 -25.04 -16.43 -2.97
C HIS A 390 -25.88 -16.03 -4.18
N ARG A 391 -26.81 -15.08 -4.03
CA ARG A 391 -27.58 -14.52 -5.15
C ARG A 391 -26.73 -13.66 -6.08
N VAL A 392 -25.74 -12.93 -5.55
CA VAL A 392 -24.85 -12.06 -6.33
C VAL A 392 -23.76 -12.83 -7.06
N CYS A 393 -23.25 -13.93 -6.48
CA CYS A 393 -22.18 -14.74 -7.05
C CYS A 393 -22.36 -15.09 -8.54
N PRO A 394 -23.50 -15.66 -8.99
CA PRO A 394 -23.71 -15.98 -10.40
C PRO A 394 -23.61 -14.75 -11.31
N ILE A 395 -24.09 -13.59 -10.86
CA ILE A 395 -24.00 -12.33 -11.62
C ILE A 395 -22.54 -12.00 -11.86
N VAL A 396 -21.76 -12.00 -10.79
CA VAL A 396 -20.33 -11.72 -10.83
C VAL A 396 -19.64 -12.68 -11.81
N LEU A 397 -19.94 -13.98 -11.76
CA LEU A 397 -19.34 -14.96 -12.68
C LEU A 397 -19.71 -14.75 -14.17
N THR A 398 -20.76 -13.99 -14.50
CA THR A 398 -21.04 -13.60 -15.91
C THR A 398 -20.17 -12.47 -16.40
N LEU A 399 -19.57 -11.70 -15.49
CA LEU A 399 -18.93 -10.45 -15.86
C LEU A 399 -17.69 -10.75 -16.73
N PRO A 400 -17.55 -10.06 -17.87
CA PRO A 400 -16.36 -10.21 -18.69
C PRO A 400 -15.14 -9.75 -17.89
N LEU A 401 -14.01 -10.44 -18.06
CA LEU A 401 -12.67 -10.08 -17.56
C LEU A 401 -12.41 -10.29 -16.06
N ILE A 402 -13.21 -11.09 -15.34
CA ILE A 402 -12.84 -11.47 -13.97
C ILE A 402 -11.55 -12.31 -13.96
N ASN A 403 -10.62 -11.90 -13.10
CA ASN A 403 -9.38 -12.62 -12.84
C ASN A 403 -9.66 -13.99 -12.19
N LEU A 404 -9.05 -15.05 -12.71
CA LEU A 404 -9.15 -16.41 -12.18
C LEU A 404 -8.78 -16.49 -10.70
N ASP A 405 -7.81 -15.72 -10.25
CA ASP A 405 -7.42 -15.70 -8.85
C ASP A 405 -8.52 -15.08 -7.99
N ALA A 406 -9.15 -13.98 -8.43
CA ALA A 406 -10.32 -13.43 -7.75
C ALA A 406 -11.47 -14.45 -7.69
N VAL A 407 -11.71 -15.26 -8.74
CA VAL A 407 -12.71 -16.34 -8.70
C VAL A 407 -12.39 -17.36 -7.62
N LYS A 408 -11.13 -17.79 -7.46
CA LYS A 408 -10.73 -18.74 -6.41
C LYS A 408 -10.94 -18.16 -5.02
N GLU A 409 -10.58 -16.89 -4.82
CA GLU A 409 -10.76 -16.20 -3.55
C GLU A 409 -12.26 -16.07 -3.19
N MET A 410 -13.09 -15.68 -4.15
CA MET A 410 -14.54 -15.63 -3.98
C MET A 410 -15.15 -17.02 -3.75
N ALA A 411 -14.66 -18.05 -4.44
CA ALA A 411 -15.11 -19.43 -4.27
C ALA A 411 -14.92 -19.94 -2.85
N TYR A 412 -13.77 -19.64 -2.26
CA TYR A 412 -13.50 -19.95 -0.87
C TYR A 412 -14.49 -19.26 0.07
N ALA A 413 -14.78 -17.97 -0.14
CA ALA A 413 -15.74 -17.21 0.66
C ALA A 413 -17.17 -17.80 0.57
N ILE A 414 -17.60 -18.20 -0.63
CA ILE A 414 -18.89 -18.84 -0.89
C ILE A 414 -18.97 -20.19 -0.18
N ALA A 415 -17.92 -21.01 -0.28
CA ALA A 415 -17.88 -22.32 0.38
C ALA A 415 -17.97 -22.19 1.90
N PHE A 416 -17.31 -21.17 2.46
CA PHE A 416 -17.41 -20.84 3.88
C PHE A 416 -18.84 -20.45 4.27
N SER A 417 -19.50 -19.55 3.53
CA SER A 417 -20.85 -19.07 3.87
C SER A 417 -21.95 -20.13 3.78
N LEU A 418 -21.78 -21.14 2.91
CA LEU A 418 -22.74 -22.26 2.80
C LEU A 418 -22.95 -23.00 4.13
N GLN A 419 -21.96 -23.01 5.02
CA GLN A 419 -22.02 -23.69 6.31
C GLN A 419 -23.05 -23.08 7.26
N TYR A 420 -23.46 -21.83 7.02
CA TYR A 420 -24.35 -21.06 7.89
C TYR A 420 -25.74 -20.83 7.29
N LEU A 421 -25.97 -21.30 6.07
CA LEU A 421 -27.29 -21.24 5.42
C LEU A 421 -28.20 -22.40 5.82
N SER A 422 -29.51 -22.17 5.74
CA SER A 422 -30.51 -23.22 5.88
C SER A 422 -30.49 -24.18 4.68
N GLN A 423 -31.03 -25.39 4.87
CA GLN A 423 -31.10 -26.40 3.80
C GLN A 423 -31.85 -25.88 2.56
N ASP A 424 -32.94 -25.13 2.76
CA ASP A 424 -33.73 -24.59 1.64
C ASP A 424 -32.95 -23.52 0.85
N GLU A 425 -32.16 -22.70 1.54
CA GLU A 425 -31.28 -21.69 0.92
C GLU A 425 -30.12 -22.35 0.17
N ILE A 426 -29.54 -23.42 0.72
CA ILE A 426 -28.50 -24.21 0.05
C ILE A 426 -29.06 -24.83 -1.24
N VAL A 427 -30.22 -25.47 -1.18
CA VAL A 427 -30.88 -26.06 -2.34
C VAL A 427 -31.14 -24.99 -3.40
N SER A 428 -31.69 -23.84 -3.01
CA SER A 428 -31.94 -22.71 -3.91
C SER A 428 -30.64 -22.22 -4.57
N THR A 429 -29.54 -22.13 -3.81
CA THR A 429 -28.22 -21.74 -4.31
C THR A 429 -27.69 -22.75 -5.34
N ILE A 430 -27.77 -24.05 -5.06
CA ILE A 430 -27.37 -25.12 -5.99
C ILE A 430 -28.17 -25.02 -7.28
N TYR A 431 -29.48 -24.81 -7.21
CA TYR A 431 -30.31 -24.62 -8.41
C TYR A 431 -29.86 -23.43 -9.25
N VAL A 432 -29.55 -22.30 -8.62
CA VAL A 432 -29.07 -21.10 -9.32
C VAL A 432 -27.73 -21.36 -9.99
N LEU A 433 -26.77 -21.97 -9.30
CA LEU A 433 -25.44 -22.30 -9.85
C LEU A 433 -25.52 -23.37 -10.95
N THR A 434 -26.37 -24.38 -10.81
CA THR A 434 -26.57 -25.43 -11.82
C THR A 434 -27.18 -24.86 -13.10
N ASN A 435 -28.21 -24.02 -12.96
CA ASN A 435 -28.82 -23.31 -14.10
C ASN A 435 -27.83 -22.38 -14.79
N PHE A 436 -26.85 -21.87 -14.06
CA PHE A 436 -25.76 -21.07 -14.60
C PHE A 436 -24.76 -21.89 -15.41
N GLN A 437 -24.30 -23.02 -14.86
CA GLN A 437 -23.36 -23.93 -15.53
C GLN A 437 -23.90 -24.45 -16.87
N LEU A 438 -25.22 -24.61 -16.98
CA LEU A 438 -25.90 -24.98 -18.23
C LEU A 438 -25.90 -23.87 -19.29
N ARG A 439 -25.66 -22.60 -18.90
CA ARG A 439 -25.73 -21.43 -19.79
C ARG A 439 -24.38 -20.81 -20.16
N TYR A 440 -23.34 -20.94 -19.32
CA TYR A 440 -22.04 -20.26 -19.53
C TYR A 440 -20.83 -21.17 -19.24
N ASN A 441 -19.71 -20.89 -19.94
CA ASN A 441 -18.49 -21.71 -20.06
C ASN A 441 -17.93 -22.31 -18.75
N GLN A 442 -17.40 -23.54 -18.85
CA GLN A 442 -17.17 -24.51 -17.77
C GLN A 442 -16.02 -24.23 -16.77
N LEU A 443 -15.08 -23.32 -17.03
CA LEU A 443 -13.81 -23.27 -16.29
C LEU A 443 -13.91 -22.66 -14.87
N SER A 444 -14.71 -21.60 -14.70
CA SER A 444 -14.83 -20.86 -13.43
C SER A 444 -15.62 -21.62 -12.37
N LEU A 445 -16.63 -22.39 -12.81
CA LEU A 445 -17.49 -23.22 -11.95
C LEU A 445 -16.87 -24.55 -11.54
N GLU A 446 -15.99 -25.13 -12.37
CA GLU A 446 -15.23 -26.32 -11.96
C GLU A 446 -14.31 -26.05 -10.76
N ILE A 447 -13.80 -24.83 -10.62
CA ILE A 447 -12.98 -24.44 -9.46
C ILE A 447 -13.85 -24.31 -8.20
N LEU A 448 -15.02 -23.67 -8.33
CA LEU A 448 -16.01 -23.56 -7.25
C LEU A 448 -16.45 -24.93 -6.73
N LEU A 449 -16.81 -25.85 -7.63
CA LEU A 449 -17.31 -27.19 -7.29
C LEU A 449 -16.23 -28.17 -6.82
N LYS A 450 -14.94 -27.91 -7.09
CA LYS A 450 -13.82 -28.73 -6.58
C LYS A 450 -13.34 -28.29 -5.19
N GLN A 451 -13.73 -27.08 -4.75
CA GLN A 451 -13.33 -26.51 -3.46
C GLN A 451 -14.44 -26.54 -2.40
N SER A 452 -15.71 -26.63 -2.81
CA SER A 452 -16.83 -27.08 -1.97
C SER A 452 -16.79 -28.60 -1.77
#